data_AF-A0A7I7K5D9-F1
#
_entry.id   AF-A0A7I7K5D9-F1
#
_cell.length_a   1.000
_cell.length_b   1.000
_cell.length_c   1.000
_cell.angle_alpha   90.00
_cell.angle_beta   90.00
_cell.angle_gamma   90.00
#
_symmetry.space_group_name_H-M   'P 1'
#
loop_
_entity.id
_entity.type
_entity.pdbx_description
1 polymer ?
#
loop_
_entity_poly.entity_id
_entity_poly.type
_entity_poly.pdbx_seq_one_letter_code
_entity_poly.pdbx_strand_id
1 'polypeptide(L)'
;MPVSVRRNGFAALALSASVLAGCAQSPAPEPESTRAGSPSSPAGPPVQNTVDTEAVTVDVPADLAAAPFDEPRQAVVPRGWSMSVWARTPRPRLAAWAPDGTLLVSAPSAGTVARFTADGAAAGDGVLLEDLDQPHGLAFDGPTLYVAESDEIVAYDYADGPRPGAGSSPAASPTPRVPSCAARMPTR
;
A
#
# COMPACT_ATOMS: atom_id res chain seq x y z
N MET A 1 -33.43 -12.55 -23.51
CA MET A 1 -32.71 -13.65 -24.18
C MET A 1 -32.43 -14.74 -23.15
N PRO A 2 -32.80 -16.01 -23.38
CA PRO A 2 -32.49 -17.11 -22.45
C PRO A 2 -31.02 -17.58 -22.58
N VAL A 3 -30.49 -18.14 -21.50
CA VAL A 3 -29.15 -18.76 -21.46
C VAL A 3 -29.13 -20.05 -22.29
N SER A 4 -28.00 -20.38 -22.91
CA SER A 4 -27.78 -21.70 -23.50
C SER A 4 -26.37 -22.22 -23.20
N VAL A 5 -26.31 -23.32 -22.46
CA VAL A 5 -25.08 -24.09 -22.18
C VAL A 5 -25.18 -25.43 -22.91
N ARG A 6 -24.09 -25.85 -23.56
CA ARG A 6 -23.90 -27.20 -24.13
C ARG A 6 -22.52 -27.69 -23.69
N ARG A 7 -22.32 -28.90 -23.12
CA ARG A 7 -22.70 -30.27 -23.51
C ARG A 7 -22.09 -30.66 -24.86
N ASN A 8 -21.42 -31.80 -25.05
CA ASN A 8 -21.00 -32.94 -24.20
C ASN A 8 -19.54 -33.28 -24.63
N GLY A 9 -18.72 -34.11 -23.96
CA GLY A 9 -19.01 -35.26 -23.11
C GLY A 9 -18.80 -36.57 -23.88
N PHE A 10 -17.58 -37.13 -23.84
CA PHE A 10 -17.22 -38.45 -24.40
C PHE A 10 -16.78 -39.38 -23.26
N ALA A 11 -17.06 -40.68 -23.39
CA ALA A 11 -16.81 -41.69 -22.36
C ALA A 11 -15.84 -42.79 -22.84
N ALA A 12 -15.13 -43.39 -21.87
CA ALA A 12 -14.73 -44.81 -21.71
C ALA A 12 -14.62 -45.72 -22.97
N LEU A 13 -13.60 -46.57 -23.18
CA LEU A 13 -12.86 -47.51 -22.27
C LEU A 13 -11.47 -47.81 -22.95
N ALA A 14 -10.52 -48.69 -22.55
CA ALA A 14 -10.40 -49.71 -21.50
C ALA A 14 -8.92 -50.09 -21.15
N LEU A 15 -8.72 -50.56 -19.90
CA LEU A 15 -7.91 -51.69 -19.41
C LEU A 15 -6.51 -52.11 -19.97
N SER A 16 -5.71 -52.62 -19.02
CA SER A 16 -4.56 -53.58 -19.12
C SER A 16 -3.16 -53.05 -19.51
N ALA A 17 -2.02 -53.65 -19.07
CA ALA A 17 -1.71 -54.41 -17.84
C ALA A 17 -0.17 -54.64 -17.71
N SER A 18 0.36 -54.69 -16.48
CA SER A 18 1.75 -55.12 -16.14
C SER A 18 2.88 -54.18 -16.66
N VAL A 19 4.14 -54.21 -16.19
CA VAL A 19 4.94 -55.20 -15.41
C VAL A 19 5.71 -54.49 -14.27
N LEU A 20 5.99 -55.20 -13.17
CA LEU A 20 6.89 -54.75 -12.10
C LEU A 20 8.37 -54.91 -12.52
N ALA A 21 9.08 -53.80 -12.63
CA ALA A 21 10.55 -53.75 -12.64
C ALA A 21 10.99 -52.56 -11.77
N GLY A 22 11.82 -52.81 -10.75
CA GLY A 22 12.11 -51.84 -9.70
C GLY A 22 13.49 -51.18 -9.82
N CYS A 23 13.63 -50.02 -9.17
CA CYS A 23 14.90 -49.52 -8.67
C CYS A 23 14.67 -49.08 -7.22
N ALA A 24 15.27 -49.78 -6.26
CA ALA A 24 15.24 -49.39 -4.86
C ALA A 24 16.26 -48.26 -4.66
N GLN A 25 15.81 -47.02 -4.77
CA GLN A 25 16.66 -45.86 -4.51
C GLN A 25 16.90 -45.77 -3.00
N SER A 26 18.13 -46.08 -2.55
CA SER A 26 18.51 -45.89 -1.15
C SER A 26 18.32 -44.42 -0.75
N PRO A 27 17.76 -44.14 0.44
CA PRO A 27 17.71 -42.77 0.94
C PRO A 27 19.15 -42.26 1.12
N ALA A 28 19.43 -41.08 0.58
CA ALA A 28 20.67 -40.38 0.90
C ALA A 28 20.67 -39.99 2.39
N PRO A 29 21.82 -40.00 3.08
CA PRO A 29 21.88 -39.52 4.45
C PRO A 29 21.52 -38.03 4.48
N GLU A 30 20.52 -37.67 5.29
CA GLU A 30 20.21 -36.27 5.55
C GLU A 30 21.40 -35.61 6.26
N PRO A 31 21.83 -34.40 5.84
CA PRO A 31 22.83 -33.67 6.58
C PRO A 31 22.23 -33.23 7.91
N GLU A 32 22.70 -33.78 9.02
CA GLU A 32 22.31 -33.33 10.37
C GLU A 32 22.60 -31.83 10.51
N SER A 33 21.54 -31.02 10.46
CA SER A 33 21.61 -29.58 10.68
C SER A 33 21.93 -29.32 12.15
N THR A 34 23.22 -29.40 12.47
CA THR A 34 23.76 -29.17 13.80
C THR A 34 23.43 -27.73 14.18
N ARG A 35 22.40 -27.56 15.01
CA ARG A 35 21.99 -26.26 15.54
C ARG A 35 23.07 -25.76 16.50
N ALA A 36 24.09 -25.13 15.93
CA ALA A 36 25.07 -24.36 16.69
C ALA A 36 24.31 -23.33 17.52
N GLY A 37 24.41 -23.44 18.84
CA GLY A 37 23.75 -22.52 19.76
C GLY A 37 24.38 -21.14 19.64
N SER A 38 23.63 -20.16 19.14
CA SER A 38 24.06 -18.76 19.14
C SER A 38 24.42 -18.34 20.57
N PRO A 39 25.57 -17.69 20.81
CA PRO A 39 25.95 -17.25 22.15
C PRO A 39 24.97 -16.18 22.64
N SER A 40 24.26 -16.47 23.72
CA SER A 40 23.35 -15.53 24.37
C SER A 40 24.15 -14.40 25.02
N SER A 41 24.32 -13.28 24.31
CA SER A 41 24.83 -12.04 24.89
C SER A 41 23.97 -11.65 26.11
N PRO A 42 24.57 -11.24 27.24
CA PRO A 42 23.81 -10.80 28.40
C PRO A 42 23.00 -9.56 28.03
N ALA A 43 21.69 -9.61 28.24
CA ALA A 43 20.83 -8.45 28.05
C ALA A 43 21.23 -7.35 29.04
N GLY A 44 21.57 -6.17 28.53
CA GLY A 44 21.74 -4.99 29.36
C GLY A 44 20.41 -4.61 30.06
N PRO A 45 20.46 -3.82 31.14
CA PRO A 45 19.24 -3.35 31.79
C PRO A 45 18.35 -2.61 30.77
N PRO A 46 17.02 -2.84 30.78
CA PRO A 46 16.14 -2.22 29.80
C PRO A 46 16.15 -0.70 29.98
N VAL A 47 16.58 0.02 28.95
CA VAL A 47 16.46 1.48 28.87
C VAL A 47 14.99 1.85 28.73
N GLN A 48 14.34 2.09 29.87
CA GLN A 48 12.94 2.52 29.98
C GLN A 48 12.82 3.98 29.51
N ASN A 49 12.82 4.21 28.19
CA ASN A 49 12.46 5.50 27.59
C ASN A 49 10.94 5.72 27.74
N THR A 50 10.49 6.05 28.95
CA THR A 50 9.10 6.37 29.24
C THR A 50 8.75 7.74 28.68
N VAL A 51 8.17 7.76 27.47
CA VAL A 51 7.49 8.94 26.96
C VAL A 51 6.27 9.21 27.85
N ASP A 52 6.22 10.40 28.43
CA ASP A 52 5.12 10.83 29.28
C ASP A 52 3.88 11.12 28.42
N THR A 53 2.75 10.48 28.73
CA THR A 53 1.56 10.46 27.87
C THR A 53 0.28 10.79 28.64
N GLU A 54 -0.74 11.22 27.89
CA GLU A 54 -2.09 11.50 28.38
C GLU A 54 -3.15 11.14 27.33
N ALA A 55 -4.40 10.97 27.78
CA ALA A 55 -5.53 10.71 26.90
C ALA A 55 -6.19 12.04 26.50
N VAL A 56 -6.33 12.28 25.20
CA VAL A 56 -6.99 13.46 24.64
C VAL A 56 -8.19 13.07 23.79
N THR A 57 -9.26 13.85 23.90
CA THR A 57 -10.38 13.77 22.97
C THR A 57 -9.88 14.18 21.58
N VAL A 58 -10.17 13.37 20.57
CA VAL A 58 -9.88 13.70 19.17
C VAL A 58 -10.83 14.81 18.73
N ASP A 59 -10.28 15.92 18.24
CA ASP A 59 -11.04 17.00 17.63
C ASP A 59 -11.52 16.60 16.23
N VAL A 60 -12.77 16.93 15.89
CA VAL A 60 -13.41 16.48 14.65
C VAL A 60 -14.21 17.64 14.03
N PRO A 61 -13.72 18.23 12.93
CA PRO A 61 -14.49 19.17 12.12
C PRO A 61 -15.84 18.57 11.68
N ALA A 62 -16.90 19.38 11.65
CA ALA A 62 -18.28 18.90 11.49
C ALA A 62 -18.56 18.23 10.13
N ASP A 63 -17.83 18.63 9.08
CA ASP A 63 -17.78 18.01 7.75
C ASP A 63 -17.01 16.67 7.73
N LEU A 64 -16.17 16.42 8.74
CA LEU A 64 -15.42 15.19 8.97
C LEU A 64 -16.07 14.25 10.01
N ALA A 65 -17.13 14.68 10.69
CA ALA A 65 -17.83 13.96 11.76
C ALA A 65 -18.81 12.86 11.27
N ALA A 66 -18.37 11.99 10.37
CA ALA A 66 -19.10 10.75 10.03
C ALA A 66 -18.38 9.51 10.57
N ALA A 67 -19.11 8.39 10.72
CA ALA A 67 -18.64 7.15 11.33
C ALA A 67 -17.21 6.73 10.92
N PRO A 68 -16.34 6.35 11.89
CA PRO A 68 -16.59 6.25 13.33
C PRO A 68 -16.37 7.57 14.10
N PHE A 69 -16.13 8.70 13.45
CA PHE A 69 -15.89 10.00 14.12
C PHE A 69 -17.16 10.85 14.27
N ASP A 70 -18.32 10.21 14.18
CA ASP A 70 -19.64 10.69 14.55
C ASP A 70 -19.87 10.74 16.07
N GLU A 71 -19.11 9.94 16.83
CA GLU A 71 -19.12 9.87 18.30
C GLU A 71 -17.72 10.20 18.86
N PRO A 72 -17.61 10.79 20.07
CA PRO A 72 -16.33 11.19 20.66
C PRO A 72 -15.31 10.04 20.75
N ARG A 73 -14.09 10.29 20.28
CA ARG A 73 -12.97 9.34 20.35
C ARG A 73 -11.85 9.88 21.25
N GLN A 74 -11.10 8.96 21.85
CA GLN A 74 -9.96 9.24 22.71
C GLN A 74 -8.69 8.65 22.09
N ALA A 75 -7.59 9.38 22.17
CA ALA A 75 -6.26 8.92 21.75
C ALA A 75 -5.24 9.14 22.87
N VAL A 76 -4.29 8.22 23.03
CA VAL A 76 -3.16 8.40 23.94
C VAL A 76 -2.01 9.03 23.17
N VAL A 77 -1.59 10.23 23.59
CA VAL A 77 -0.58 11.06 22.93
C VAL A 77 0.49 11.51 23.95
N PRO A 78 1.68 11.96 23.52
CA PRO A 78 2.65 12.58 24.43
C PRO A 78 2.06 13.82 25.10
N ARG A 79 2.46 14.13 26.33
CA ARG A 79 1.89 15.28 27.06
C ARG A 79 2.06 16.60 26.30
N GLY A 80 1.00 17.41 26.30
CA GLY A 80 0.93 18.69 25.59
C GLY A 80 0.64 18.57 24.09
N TRP A 81 0.37 17.37 23.56
CA TRP A 81 -0.05 17.17 22.17
C TRP A 81 -1.58 17.17 22.06
N SER A 82 -2.10 17.57 20.90
CA SER A 82 -3.50 17.38 20.51
C SER A 82 -3.60 16.39 19.35
N MET A 83 -4.81 15.92 19.06
CA MET A 83 -5.11 15.10 17.88
C MET A 83 -6.41 15.57 17.25
N SER A 84 -6.43 15.71 15.92
CA SER A 84 -7.63 16.07 15.15
C SER A 84 -7.78 15.21 13.90
N VAL A 85 -9.01 15.10 13.39
CA VAL A 85 -9.28 14.55 12.06
C VAL A 85 -9.12 15.66 11.03
N TRP A 86 -8.03 15.63 10.26
CA TRP A 86 -7.69 16.68 9.29
C TRP A 86 -8.32 16.49 7.91
N ALA A 87 -8.33 15.24 7.39
CA ALA A 87 -8.89 14.89 6.09
C ALA A 87 -9.33 13.42 6.06
N ARG A 88 -10.11 13.01 5.05
CA ARG A 88 -10.53 11.61 4.87
C ARG A 88 -10.39 11.12 3.43
N THR A 89 -10.12 9.82 3.31
CA THR A 89 -10.01 9.06 2.06
C THR A 89 -10.30 7.57 2.33
N PRO A 90 -10.90 6.82 1.38
CA PRO A 90 -11.24 5.41 1.60
C PRO A 90 -10.01 4.49 1.50
N ARG A 91 -9.63 3.88 2.64
CA ARG A 91 -8.57 2.85 2.75
C ARG A 91 -7.16 3.35 2.34
N PRO A 92 -6.66 4.45 2.93
CA PRO A 92 -5.30 4.94 2.69
C PRO A 92 -4.25 3.92 3.17
N ARG A 93 -3.05 3.97 2.59
CA ARG A 93 -1.95 3.07 2.97
C ARG A 93 -0.64 3.76 3.33
N LEU A 94 -0.18 4.72 2.53
CA LEU A 94 1.03 5.49 2.80
C LEU A 94 0.78 6.96 2.45
N ALA A 95 1.36 7.86 3.23
CA ALA A 95 1.34 9.29 2.98
C ALA A 95 2.77 9.83 2.84
N ALA A 96 3.00 10.72 1.86
CA ALA A 96 4.29 11.32 1.57
C ALA A 96 4.12 12.80 1.24
N TRP A 97 4.95 13.67 1.81
CA TRP A 97 4.98 15.09 1.45
C TRP A 97 5.70 15.28 0.12
N ALA A 98 5.08 16.01 -0.81
CA ALA A 98 5.70 16.48 -2.04
C ALA A 98 6.56 17.73 -1.78
N PRO A 99 7.52 18.06 -2.69
CA PRO A 99 8.37 19.23 -2.55
C PRO A 99 7.64 20.58 -2.48
N ASP A 100 6.39 20.65 -2.95
CA ASP A 100 5.52 21.83 -2.90
C ASP A 100 4.68 21.95 -1.59
N GLY A 101 4.80 20.98 -0.68
CA GLY A 101 4.01 20.93 0.55
C GLY A 101 2.66 20.20 0.45
N THR A 102 2.31 19.65 -0.71
CA THR A 102 1.12 18.78 -0.87
C THR A 102 1.36 17.44 -0.17
N LEU A 103 0.42 16.96 0.64
CA LEU A 103 0.43 15.56 1.09
C LEU A 103 -0.16 14.67 -0.01
N LEU A 104 0.62 13.70 -0.47
CA LEU A 104 0.16 12.64 -1.35
C LEU A 104 -0.19 11.41 -0.54
N VAL A 105 -1.34 10.78 -0.79
CA VAL A 105 -1.80 9.58 -0.06
C VAL A 105 -2.19 8.48 -1.03
N SER A 106 -1.58 7.30 -0.90
CA SER A 106 -1.91 6.13 -1.70
C SER A 106 -3.14 5.40 -1.17
N ALA A 107 -4.04 4.98 -2.06
CA ALA A 107 -5.23 4.20 -1.77
C ALA A 107 -5.25 2.93 -2.65
N PRO A 108 -4.49 1.87 -2.29
CA PRO A 108 -4.21 0.74 -3.19
C PRO A 108 -5.50 0.10 -3.73
N SER A 109 -6.42 -0.22 -2.82
CA SER A 109 -7.71 -0.84 -3.15
C SER A 109 -8.72 0.07 -3.88
N ALA A 110 -8.31 1.27 -4.29
CA ALA A 110 -9.03 2.18 -5.18
C ALA A 110 -8.25 2.52 -6.47
N GLY A 111 -7.01 2.02 -6.63
CA GLY A 111 -6.17 2.29 -7.80
C GLY A 111 -5.66 3.74 -7.91
N THR A 112 -5.58 4.48 -6.80
CA THR A 112 -5.33 5.93 -6.83
C THR A 112 -4.27 6.45 -5.87
N VAL A 113 -3.72 7.61 -6.20
CA VAL A 113 -3.00 8.51 -5.30
C VAL A 113 -3.76 9.84 -5.23
N ALA A 114 -4.12 10.30 -4.04
CA ALA A 114 -4.85 11.57 -3.82
C ALA A 114 -3.94 12.69 -3.33
N ARG A 115 -4.31 13.95 -3.61
CA ARG A 115 -3.64 15.18 -3.13
C ARG A 115 -4.37 15.77 -1.93
N PHE A 116 -3.65 16.37 -0.99
CA PHE A 116 -4.22 17.20 0.09
C PHE A 116 -3.28 18.38 0.40
N THR A 117 -3.77 19.61 0.28
CA THR A 117 -3.06 20.84 0.65
C THR A 117 -3.45 21.30 2.06
N ALA A 118 -2.62 22.15 2.68
CA ALA A 118 -2.87 22.67 4.04
C ALA A 118 -4.16 23.50 4.16
N ASP A 119 -4.63 24.08 3.04
CA ASP A 119 -5.76 24.99 2.97
C ASP A 119 -7.10 24.26 2.77
N GLY A 120 -7.07 23.00 2.29
CA GLY A 120 -8.22 22.20 1.88
C GLY A 120 -8.81 21.34 3.00
N ALA A 121 -9.82 21.85 3.70
CA ALA A 121 -10.54 21.08 4.72
C ALA A 121 -11.39 19.94 4.12
N ALA A 122 -11.52 18.85 4.89
CA ALA A 122 -12.44 17.73 4.74
C ALA A 122 -12.30 16.79 3.53
N ALA A 123 -11.96 17.28 2.35
CA ALA A 123 -11.72 16.48 1.15
C ALA A 123 -10.41 16.91 0.49
N GLY A 124 -9.62 15.93 0.02
CA GLY A 124 -8.40 16.21 -0.73
C GLY A 124 -8.69 16.90 -2.06
N ASP A 125 -7.70 17.62 -2.59
CA ASP A 125 -7.72 18.44 -3.82
C ASP A 125 -7.81 17.61 -5.12
N GLY A 126 -8.51 16.48 -5.06
CA GLY A 126 -8.69 15.52 -6.13
C GLY A 126 -7.64 14.41 -6.16
N VAL A 127 -7.74 13.61 -7.22
CA VAL A 127 -6.83 12.51 -7.52
C VAL A 127 -5.64 13.05 -8.32
N LEU A 128 -4.43 12.59 -7.99
CA LEU A 128 -3.18 12.88 -8.71
C LEU A 128 -2.94 11.85 -9.82
N LEU A 129 -3.17 10.57 -9.50
CA LEU A 129 -3.01 9.42 -10.39
C LEU A 129 -4.14 8.42 -10.12
N GLU A 130 -4.64 7.82 -11.19
CA GLU A 130 -5.72 6.83 -11.21
C GLU A 130 -5.38 5.68 -12.17
N ASP A 131 -6.23 4.64 -12.20
CA ASP A 131 -6.05 3.40 -12.98
C ASP A 131 -4.75 2.61 -12.69
N LEU A 132 -4.21 2.75 -11.47
CA LEU A 132 -2.98 2.06 -11.00
C LEU A 132 -3.27 0.68 -10.38
N ASP A 133 -2.37 -0.31 -10.53
CA ASP A 133 -2.50 -1.61 -9.85
C ASP A 133 -2.04 -1.55 -8.39
N GLN A 134 -2.98 -1.20 -7.53
CA GLN A 134 -2.82 -1.23 -6.07
C GLN A 134 -1.58 -0.45 -5.61
N PRO A 135 -1.51 0.87 -5.87
CA PRO A 135 -0.40 1.71 -5.45
C PRO A 135 -0.24 1.67 -3.93
N HIS A 136 0.89 1.13 -3.47
CA HIS A 136 1.21 0.95 -2.06
C HIS A 136 2.22 1.98 -1.57
N GLY A 137 3.38 2.07 -2.23
CA GLY A 137 4.48 2.95 -1.84
C GLY A 137 4.50 4.26 -2.60
N LEU A 138 4.95 5.34 -1.94
CA LEU A 138 5.23 6.65 -2.52
C LEU A 138 6.59 7.12 -1.98
N ALA A 139 7.46 7.64 -2.84
CA ALA A 139 8.73 8.24 -2.47
C ALA A 139 9.12 9.35 -3.45
N PHE A 140 9.91 10.33 -3.00
CA PHE A 140 10.45 11.40 -3.85
C PHE A 140 11.97 11.34 -3.95
N ASP A 141 12.49 11.57 -5.15
CA ASP A 141 13.89 11.98 -5.37
C ASP A 141 13.89 13.23 -6.27
N GLY A 142 14.23 14.38 -5.69
CA GLY A 142 14.07 15.69 -6.32
C GLY A 142 12.63 15.89 -6.85
N PRO A 143 12.45 16.20 -8.15
CA PRO A 143 11.14 16.35 -8.78
C PRO A 143 10.52 15.02 -9.25
N THR A 144 11.10 13.87 -8.92
CA THR A 144 10.60 12.56 -9.36
C THR A 144 9.78 11.91 -8.25
N LEU A 145 8.50 11.66 -8.52
CA LEU A 145 7.65 10.82 -7.67
C LEU A 145 7.78 9.36 -8.12
N TYR A 146 8.20 8.48 -7.23
CA TYR A 146 8.14 7.03 -7.43
C TYR A 146 6.88 6.47 -6.78
N VAL A 147 6.08 5.76 -7.56
CA VAL A 147 4.93 4.98 -7.07
C VAL A 147 5.27 3.50 -7.19
N ALA A 148 5.09 2.76 -6.10
CA ALA A 148 5.22 1.30 -6.11
C ALA A 148 3.82 0.67 -6.17
N GLU A 149 3.50 0.13 -7.34
CA GLU A 149 2.31 -0.69 -7.62
C GLU A 149 2.61 -2.17 -7.28
N SER A 150 1.69 -3.08 -7.60
CA SER A 150 1.85 -4.50 -7.25
C SER A 150 2.68 -5.30 -8.26
N ASP A 151 2.80 -4.86 -9.52
CA ASP A 151 3.62 -5.50 -10.55
C ASP A 151 4.85 -4.67 -10.98
N GLU A 152 4.80 -3.33 -10.91
CA GLU A 152 5.93 -2.45 -11.24
C GLU A 152 6.14 -1.24 -10.30
N ILE A 153 7.25 -0.52 -10.52
CA ILE A 153 7.56 0.77 -9.88
C ILE A 153 7.70 1.82 -10.99
N VAL A 154 6.75 2.74 -11.04
CA VAL A 154 6.69 3.80 -12.04
C VAL A 154 7.30 5.08 -11.48
N ALA A 155 8.17 5.72 -12.25
CA ALA A 155 8.70 7.05 -11.94
C ALA A 155 7.88 8.11 -12.68
N TYR A 156 7.54 9.21 -12.01
CA TYR A 156 6.67 10.25 -12.53
C TYR A 156 7.34 11.62 -12.44
N ASP A 157 7.25 12.41 -13.51
CA ASP A 157 7.66 13.82 -13.49
C ASP A 157 6.66 14.64 -12.67
N TYR A 158 6.98 14.90 -11.40
CA TYR A 158 6.15 15.75 -10.53
C TYR A 158 6.45 17.23 -10.82
N ALA A 159 5.72 17.81 -11.77
CA ALA A 159 5.73 19.24 -12.03
C ALA A 159 5.01 20.00 -10.90
N ASP A 160 5.45 21.24 -10.62
CA ASP A 160 5.00 22.05 -9.48
C ASP A 160 3.46 22.15 -9.38
N GLY A 161 2.93 21.92 -8.18
CA GLY A 161 1.51 21.74 -7.91
C GLY A 161 0.60 22.99 -7.99
N PRO A 162 -0.48 23.03 -7.19
CA PRO A 162 -1.52 24.06 -7.31
C PRO A 162 -0.98 25.49 -7.20
N ARG A 163 -1.16 26.30 -8.25
CA ARG A 163 -0.75 27.71 -8.26
C ARG A 163 -1.79 28.58 -7.54
N PRO A 164 -1.42 29.33 -6.48
CA PRO A 164 -2.32 30.29 -5.86
C PRO A 164 -2.85 31.30 -6.89
N GLY A 165 -4.18 31.45 -6.96
CA GLY A 165 -4.85 32.35 -7.90
C GLY A 165 -5.16 31.76 -9.28
N ALA A 166 -4.74 30.54 -9.60
CA ALA A 166 -5.25 29.84 -10.78
C ALA A 166 -6.62 29.20 -10.46
N GLY A 167 -7.70 29.75 -11.02
CA GLY A 167 -9.04 29.17 -10.89
C GLY A 167 -9.08 27.73 -11.41
N SER A 168 -9.85 26.87 -10.73
CA SER A 168 -9.86 25.39 -10.85
C SER A 168 -9.64 24.87 -12.28
N SER A 169 -8.40 24.53 -12.57
CA SER A 169 -7.97 23.84 -13.78
C SER A 169 -7.15 22.63 -13.33
N PRO A 170 -7.43 21.41 -13.82
CA PRO A 170 -6.80 20.21 -13.30
C PRO A 170 -5.28 20.28 -13.51
N ALA A 171 -4.53 20.29 -12.40
CA ALA A 171 -3.08 20.22 -12.44
C ALA A 171 -2.68 18.90 -13.11
N ALA A 172 -2.10 19.01 -14.32
CA ALA A 172 -1.91 17.91 -15.24
C ALA A 172 -1.29 16.68 -14.55
N SER A 173 -1.90 15.52 -14.77
CA SER A 173 -1.41 14.26 -14.21
C SER A 173 0.04 14.05 -14.65
N PRO A 174 0.95 13.68 -13.73
CA PRO A 174 2.37 13.64 -14.03
C PRO A 174 2.67 12.54 -15.06
N THR A 175 3.61 12.79 -15.95
CA THR A 175 3.91 11.85 -17.05
C THR A 175 4.71 10.65 -16.53
N PRO A 176 4.29 9.40 -16.79
CA PRO A 176 5.04 8.22 -16.41
C PRO A 176 6.31 8.06 -17.27
N ARG A 177 7.44 7.88 -16.58
CA ARG A 177 8.67 7.29 -17.08
C ARG A 177 8.77 5.86 -16.55
N VAL A 178 8.46 4.86 -17.38
CA VAL A 178 8.86 3.47 -17.07
C VAL A 178 10.38 3.37 -17.08
N PRO A 179 11.06 3.01 -15.97
CA PRO A 179 12.50 2.81 -15.97
C PRO A 179 12.85 1.61 -16.87
N SER A 180 13.96 1.66 -17.61
CA SER A 180 14.35 0.57 -18.53
C SER A 180 14.64 -0.78 -17.86
N CYS A 181 14.59 -0.85 -16.53
CA CYS A 181 14.69 -2.07 -15.73
C CYS A 181 13.33 -2.65 -15.29
N ALA A 182 12.21 -2.03 -15.67
CA ALA A 182 10.86 -2.56 -15.46
C ALA A 182 10.62 -3.80 -16.35
N ALA A 183 11.15 -4.94 -15.91
CA ALA A 183 10.91 -6.24 -16.52
C ALA A 183 9.49 -6.71 -16.18
N ARG A 184 8.49 -6.09 -16.83
CA ARG A 184 7.06 -6.40 -16.72
C ARG A 184 6.83 -7.90 -16.75
N MET A 185 6.53 -8.48 -15.58
CA MET A 185 6.35 -9.92 -15.47
C MET A 185 5.09 -10.33 -16.22
N PRO A 186 5.12 -11.40 -17.03
CA PRO A 186 3.91 -11.86 -17.70
C PRO A 186 2.90 -12.38 -16.67
N THR A 187 1.68 -11.85 -16.73
CA THR A 187 0.53 -12.38 -15.99
C THR A 187 0.30 -13.85 -16.35
N ARG A 188 -0.10 -14.65 -15.36
CA ARG A 188 -0.07 -16.13 -15.40
C ARG A 188 -1.45 -16.76 -15.55
#